data_AF-A0A1H3NFJ4-F1
#
_entry.id   AF-A0A1H3NFJ4-F1
#
_cell.length_a   1.000
_cell.length_b   1.000
_cell.length_c   1.000
_cell.angle_alpha   90.00
_cell.angle_beta   90.00
_cell.angle_gamma   90.00
#
_symmetry.space_group_name_H-M   'P 1'
#
loop_
_entity.id
_entity.type
_entity.pdbx_description
1 polymer ?
#
loop_
_entity_poly.entity_id
_entity_poly.type
_entity_poly.pdbx_seq_one_letter_code
_entity_poly.pdbx_strand_id
1 'polypeptide(L)'
;MDVFLFWLVVVLLLITVFAWPTWPYTYERGVYRRGGRWRYAPSGASAAAVLVILLLFWLGLVVITLPWATAPTTAPTTPVVVD
;
A
#
# COMPACT_ATOMS: atom_id res chain seq x y z
N MET A 1 -0.77 -6.86 15.04
CA MET A 1 -1.27 -5.71 14.25
C MET A 1 -1.07 -5.96 12.75
N ASP A 2 0.06 -6.55 12.36
CA ASP A 2 0.48 -6.81 10.97
C ASP A 2 -0.43 -7.77 10.21
N VAL A 3 -0.91 -8.82 10.89
CA VAL A 3 -1.87 -9.79 10.33
C VAL A 3 -3.18 -9.09 9.93
N PHE A 4 -3.65 -8.14 10.75
CA PHE A 4 -4.88 -7.38 10.45
C PHE A 4 -4.72 -6.49 9.22
N LEU A 5 -3.58 -5.76 9.11
CA LEU A 5 -3.31 -4.91 7.95
C LEU A 5 -3.15 -5.73 6.65
N PHE A 6 -2.49 -6.89 6.73
CA PHE A 6 -2.39 -7.82 5.59
C PHE A 6 -3.77 -8.26 5.11
N TRP A 7 -4.62 -8.75 6.02
CA TRP A 7 -5.97 -9.19 5.68
C TRP A 7 -6.86 -8.04 5.18
N LEU A 8 -6.70 -6.84 5.72
CA LEU A 8 -7.42 -5.66 5.26
C LEU A 8 -7.08 -5.31 3.81
N VAL A 9 -5.80 -5.39 3.42
CA VAL A 9 -5.36 -5.21 2.02
C VAL A 9 -5.93 -6.31 1.13
N VAL A 10 -5.86 -7.57 1.55
CA VAL A 10 -6.41 -8.71 0.78
C VAL A 10 -7.92 -8.54 0.55
N VAL A 11 -8.67 -8.13 1.58
CA VAL A 11 -10.12 -7.87 1.48
C VAL A 11 -10.38 -6.69 0.53
N LEU A 12 -9.62 -5.60 0.61
CA LEU A 12 -9.76 -4.48 -0.33
C LEU A 12 -9.49 -4.90 -1.78
N LEU A 13 -8.48 -5.75 -1.99
CA LEU A 13 -8.12 -6.25 -3.31
C LEU A 13 -9.23 -7.16 -3.87
N LEU A 14 -9.79 -8.05 -3.04
CA LEU A 14 -10.96 -8.85 -3.40
C LEU A 14 -12.16 -7.97 -3.74
N ILE A 15 -12.47 -6.96 -2.92
CA ILE A 15 -13.55 -6.00 -3.21
C ILE A 15 -13.31 -5.29 -4.54
N THR A 16 -12.08 -4.87 -4.83
CA THR A 16 -11.71 -4.22 -6.11
C THR A 16 -12.01 -5.14 -7.31
N VAL A 17 -11.62 -6.41 -7.22
CA VAL A 17 -11.82 -7.41 -8.28
C VAL A 17 -13.29 -7.80 -8.44
N PHE A 18 -14.04 -7.96 -7.35
CA PHE A 18 -15.48 -8.28 -7.42
C PHE A 18 -16.33 -7.07 -7.82
N ALA A 19 -15.89 -5.86 -7.49
CA ALA A 19 -16.51 -4.61 -7.92
C ALA A 19 -16.16 -4.23 -9.38
N TRP A 20 -15.45 -5.09 -10.11
CA TRP A 20 -15.03 -4.76 -11.47
C TRP A 20 -16.26 -4.68 -12.39
N PRO A 21 -16.48 -3.53 -13.07
CA PRO A 21 -17.66 -3.31 -13.88
C PRO A 21 -17.81 -4.21 -15.11
N THR A 22 -16.80 -5.00 -15.45
CA THR A 22 -16.80 -5.99 -16.55
C THR A 22 -17.53 -7.28 -16.17
N TRP A 23 -17.80 -7.52 -14.89
CA TRP A 23 -18.56 -8.68 -14.45
C TRP A 23 -20.05 -8.54 -14.81
N PRO A 24 -20.67 -9.53 -15.48
CA PRO A 24 -22.06 -9.46 -15.90
C PRO A 24 -23.02 -9.28 -14.72
N TYR A 25 -22.71 -9.88 -13.56
CA TYR A 25 -23.52 -9.77 -12.35
C TYR A 25 -23.50 -8.36 -11.71
N THR A 26 -22.38 -7.65 -11.81
CA THR A 26 -22.17 -6.33 -11.19
C THR A 26 -22.55 -5.18 -12.11
N TYR A 27 -22.42 -5.38 -13.42
CA TYR A 27 -22.73 -4.40 -14.47
C TYR A 27 -24.19 -3.91 -14.45
N GLU A 28 -25.14 -4.81 -14.20
CA GLU A 28 -26.57 -4.49 -14.28
C GLU A 28 -27.13 -3.83 -12.99
N ARG A 29 -26.32 -3.72 -11.93
CA ARG A 29 -26.79 -3.27 -10.61
C ARG A 29 -26.40 -1.83 -10.30
N GLY A 30 -27.38 -1.06 -9.80
CA GLY A 30 -27.16 0.22 -9.12
C GLY A 30 -26.35 1.25 -9.90
N VAL A 31 -25.24 1.73 -9.30
CA VAL A 31 -24.36 2.78 -9.84
C VAL A 31 -23.69 2.36 -11.15
N TYR A 32 -23.50 1.05 -11.39
CA TYR A 32 -22.85 0.52 -12.59
C TYR A 32 -23.72 0.59 -13.85
N ARG A 33 -25.06 0.60 -13.68
CA ARG A 33 -26.04 0.71 -14.76
C ARG A 33 -26.18 2.14 -15.30
N ARG A 34 -25.78 3.14 -14.51
CA ARG A 34 -25.68 4.54 -14.97
C ARG A 34 -24.46 4.62 -15.89
N GLY A 35 -24.68 4.46 -17.19
CA GLY A 35 -23.63 4.47 -18.20
C GLY A 35 -22.68 5.68 -18.11
N GLY A 36 -21.49 5.55 -18.71
CA GLY A 36 -20.43 6.55 -18.63
C GLY A 36 -19.44 6.28 -17.49
N ARG A 37 -18.74 7.33 -17.00
CA ARG A 37 -17.65 7.19 -16.01
C ARG A 37 -18.11 6.65 -14.65
N TRP A 38 -19.40 6.75 -14.32
CA TRP A 38 -19.99 6.26 -13.07
C TRP A 38 -19.88 4.75 -12.91
N ARG A 39 -19.84 3.99 -14.02
CA ARG A 39 -19.58 2.55 -14.04
C ARG A 39 -18.24 2.18 -13.38
N TYR A 40 -17.25 3.05 -13.40
CA TYR A 40 -15.92 2.75 -12.86
C TYR A 40 -15.68 3.38 -11.50
N ALA A 41 -16.63 4.15 -10.95
CA ALA A 41 -16.45 4.87 -9.69
C ALA A 41 -16.06 3.93 -8.52
N PRO A 42 -16.68 2.74 -8.36
CA PRO A 42 -16.34 1.85 -7.24
C PRO A 42 -14.96 1.19 -7.41
N SER A 43 -14.61 0.77 -8.63
CA SER A 43 -13.27 0.22 -8.94
C SER A 43 -12.20 1.30 -8.82
N GLY A 44 -12.50 2.53 -9.23
CA GLY A 44 -11.60 3.68 -9.08
C GLY A 44 -11.40 4.05 -7.62
N ALA A 45 -12.46 4.07 -6.82
CA ALA A 45 -12.38 4.33 -5.38
C ALA A 45 -11.57 3.25 -4.64
N SER A 46 -11.77 1.99 -5.00
CA SER A 46 -11.02 0.87 -4.41
C SER A 46 -9.56 0.85 -4.86
N ALA A 47 -9.25 1.11 -6.12
CA ALA A 47 -7.88 1.30 -6.60
C ALA A 47 -7.18 2.48 -5.91
N ALA A 48 -7.87 3.61 -5.74
CA ALA A 48 -7.34 4.76 -5.00
C ALA A 48 -7.05 4.40 -3.54
N ALA A 49 -7.93 3.64 -2.88
CA ALA A 49 -7.70 3.17 -1.52
C ALA A 49 -6.48 2.25 -1.41
N VAL A 50 -6.29 1.31 -2.36
CA VAL A 50 -5.08 0.47 -2.42
C VAL A 50 -3.81 1.31 -2.58
N LEU A 51 -3.83 2.33 -3.45
CA LEU A 51 -2.69 3.24 -3.63
C LEU A 51 -2.36 4.02 -2.36
N VAL A 52 -3.37 4.52 -1.65
CA VAL A 52 -3.18 5.22 -0.36
C VAL A 52 -2.55 4.28 0.67
N ILE A 53 -3.06 3.06 0.79
CA ILE A 53 -2.51 2.08 1.73
C ILE A 53 -1.06 1.73 1.38
N LEU A 54 -0.75 1.51 0.10
CA LEU A 54 0.60 1.23 -0.37
C LEU A 54 1.56 2.39 -0.05
N LEU A 55 1.12 3.63 -0.26
CA LEU A 55 1.90 4.82 0.05
C LEU A 55 2.17 4.95 1.56
N LEU A 56 1.15 4.72 2.40
CA LEU A 56 1.31 4.71 3.86
C LEU A 56 2.23 3.58 4.34
N PHE A 57 2.14 2.41 3.72
CA PHE A 57 3.01 1.27 4.02
C PHE A 57 4.48 1.60 3.71
N TRP A 58 4.77 2.16 2.53
CA TRP A 58 6.12 2.60 2.17
C TRP A 58 6.63 3.71 3.08
N LEU A 59 5.77 4.68 3.42
CA LEU A 59 6.13 5.74 4.36
C LEU A 59 6.48 5.15 5.75
N GLY A 60 5.69 4.20 6.23
CA GLY A 60 5.95 3.49 7.48
C GLY A 60 7.29 2.75 7.45
N LEU A 61 7.60 2.05 6.35
CA LEU A 61 8.90 1.41 6.16
C LEU A 61 10.06 2.41 6.21
N VAL A 62 9.95 3.55 5.54
CA VAL A 62 10.97 4.61 5.58
C VAL A 62 11.16 5.09 7.02
N VAL A 63 10.08 5.40 7.74
CA VAL A 63 10.16 5.87 9.14
C VAL A 63 10.81 4.83 10.05
N ILE A 64 10.51 3.54 9.86
CA ILE A 64 11.10 2.46 10.66
C ILE A 64 12.57 2.25 10.34
N THR A 65 12.97 2.38 9.06
CA THR A 65 14.33 2.09 8.61
C THR A 65 15.30 3.27 8.77
N LEU A 66 14.78 4.51 8.79
CA LEU A 66 15.59 5.73 8.92
C LEU A 66 16.52 5.75 10.15
N PRO A 67 16.09 5.32 11.36
CA PRO A 67 16.96 5.30 12.55
C PRO A 67 18.15 4.33 12.42
N TRP A 68 18.04 3.31 11.57
CA TRP A 68 19.07 2.29 11.38
C TRP A 68 20.00 2.61 10.21
N ALA A 69 19.65 3.59 9.37
CA ALA A 69 20.45 4.01 8.23
C ALA A 69 21.72 4.79 8.62
N THR A 70 21.86 5.18 9.89
CA THR A 70 22.90 6.12 10.35
C THR A 70 24.00 5.49 11.21
N ALA A 71 24.16 4.16 11.24
CA ALA A 71 25.26 3.55 11.98
C ALA A 71 26.61 4.11 11.48
N PRO A 72 27.35 4.90 12.28
CA PRO A 72 28.65 5.38 11.86
C PRO A 72 29.60 4.18 11.87
N THR A 73 30.17 3.86 10.71
CA THR A 73 31.29 2.94 10.62
C THR A 73 32.43 3.56 11.42
N THR A 74 32.68 3.09 12.64
CA THR A 74 33.84 3.51 13.41
C THR A 74 35.07 3.09 12.63
N ALA A 75 35.76 4.08 12.07
CA ALA A 75 37.06 3.84 11.45
C ALA A 75 37.96 3.17 12.51
N PRO A 76 38.74 2.13 12.14
CA PRO A 76 39.61 1.46 13.08
C PRO A 76 40.60 2.50 13.64
N THR A 77 40.51 2.78 14.93
CA THR A 77 41.48 3.63 15.63
C THR A 77 42.80 2.89 15.69
N THR A 78 43.74 3.23 14.81
CA THR A 78 45.11 2.74 14.90
C THR A 78 45.71 3.23 16.23
N PRO A 79 46.14 2.34 17.15
CA PRO A 79 46.77 2.79 18.38
C PRO A 79 48.11 3.46 18.03
N VAL A 80 48.26 4.73 18.42
CA VAL A 80 49.54 5.44 18.35
C VAL A 80 50.41 4.88 19.48
N VAL A 81 51.44 4.12 19.10
CA VAL A 81 52.53 3.74 20.00
C VAL A 81 53.36 5.00 20.24
N VAL A 82 53.48 5.42 21.49
CA VAL A 82 54.36 6.51 21.92
C VAL A 82 55.62 5.87 22.47
N ASP A 83 56.75 6.12 21.81
CA ASP A 83 58.10 5.75 22.25
C ASP A 83 58.63 6.69 23.35
#